data_AF-E9EJ39-F1
#
_entry.id   AF-E9EJ39-F1
#
_cell.length_a   1.000
_cell.length_b   1.000
_cell.length_c   1.000
_cell.angle_alpha   90.00
_cell.angle_beta   90.00
_cell.angle_gamma   90.00
#
_symmetry.space_group_name_H-M   'P 1'
#
loop_
_entity.id
_entity.type
_entity.pdbx_description
1 polymer ?
#
loop_
_entity_poly.entity_id
_entity_poly.type
_entity_poly.pdbx_seq_one_letter_code
_entity_poly.pdbx_strand_id
1 'polypeptide(L)'
;MSAHARIRARKPLDLVIDNDTRWLSQLYMLRRAITLRPYIEQLILKHRQQWEQDNRSKRSENLRKSAKVPRIWLEENQLTFHDWAVLEHLATLLGFYEDAVKTLEGDGQQHKRKGGWLGSYGNIWEVIQGFEFLLEVLEEYKQLASGMPDPE
;
A
#
# COMPACT_ATOMS: atom_id res chain seq x y z
N MET A 1 -28.40 13.48 -2.91
CA MET A 1 -27.35 13.97 -1.99
C MET A 1 -26.18 14.47 -2.81
N SER A 2 -25.77 15.74 -2.67
CA SER A 2 -24.64 16.32 -3.42
C SER A 2 -23.33 15.58 -3.15
N ALA A 3 -22.48 15.41 -4.17
CA ALA A 3 -21.18 14.73 -4.09
C ALA A 3 -20.29 15.30 -2.96
N HIS A 4 -20.37 16.61 -2.71
CA HIS A 4 -19.64 17.28 -1.63
C HIS A 4 -20.08 16.86 -0.22
N ALA A 5 -21.34 16.45 -0.02
CA ALA A 5 -21.81 15.97 1.27
C ALA A 5 -21.24 14.56 1.58
N ARG A 6 -21.09 13.71 0.55
CA ARG A 6 -20.47 12.38 0.70
C ARG A 6 -18.98 12.45 1.00
N ILE A 7 -18.27 13.43 0.43
CA ILE A 7 -16.83 13.63 0.69
C ILE A 7 -16.60 14.14 2.11
N ARG A 8 -17.43 15.08 2.60
CA ARG A 8 -17.33 15.61 3.98
C ARG A 8 -17.66 14.60 5.08
N ALA A 9 -18.42 13.55 4.76
CA ALA A 9 -18.73 12.48 5.70
C ALA A 9 -17.59 11.45 5.85
N ARG A 10 -16.56 11.48 4.98
CA ARG A 10 -15.44 10.54 5.04
C ARG A 10 -14.41 11.03 6.05
N LYS A 11 -14.05 10.17 7.00
CA LYS A 11 -12.96 10.43 7.94
C LYS A 11 -11.63 10.46 7.16
N PRO A 12 -10.75 11.45 7.39
CA PRO A 12 -9.41 11.44 6.81
C PRO A 12 -8.68 10.17 7.26
N LEU A 13 -7.92 9.60 6.32
CA LEU A 13 -7.10 8.42 6.57
C LEU A 13 -5.72 8.90 7.01
N ASP A 14 -5.28 8.47 8.19
CA ASP A 14 -3.93 8.76 8.67
C ASP A 14 -2.86 7.98 7.88
N LEU A 15 -1.63 8.47 7.93
CA LEU A 15 -0.47 7.73 7.45
C LEU A 15 -0.24 6.53 8.36
N VAL A 16 -0.11 5.35 7.76
CA VAL A 16 0.42 4.17 8.45
C VAL A 16 1.92 4.19 8.23
N ILE A 17 2.68 4.06 9.32
CA ILE A 17 4.14 4.00 9.31
C ILE A 17 4.53 2.61 9.79
N ASP A 18 5.65 2.12 9.29
CA ASP A 18 6.28 0.92 9.82
C ASP A 18 6.51 1.13 11.32
N ASN A 19 6.19 0.13 12.12
CA ASN A 19 6.34 0.23 13.57
C ASN A 19 7.37 -0.77 14.13
N ASP A 20 8.17 -1.41 13.26
CA ASP A 20 9.27 -2.37 13.56
C ASP A 20 8.89 -3.56 14.48
N THR A 21 7.66 -3.62 14.94
CA THR A 21 7.16 -4.50 16.00
C THR A 21 5.97 -5.34 15.51
N ARG A 22 5.26 -4.86 14.49
CA ARG A 22 4.25 -5.62 13.76
C ARG A 22 4.85 -6.13 12.47
N TRP A 23 4.93 -7.45 12.38
CA TRP A 23 5.47 -8.18 11.25
C TRP A 23 4.76 -7.93 9.89
N LEU A 24 3.57 -7.29 9.89
CA LEU A 24 2.80 -6.89 8.70
C LEU A 24 2.60 -5.38 8.54
N SER A 25 3.33 -4.56 9.27
CA SER A 25 3.25 -3.10 9.15
C SER A 25 3.33 -2.61 7.69
N GLN A 26 4.24 -3.17 6.91
CA GLN A 26 4.46 -2.88 5.49
C GLN A 26 3.22 -3.18 4.64
N LEU A 27 2.52 -4.30 4.87
CA LEU A 27 1.26 -4.61 4.18
C LEU A 27 0.21 -3.51 4.42
N TYR A 28 0.08 -3.06 5.67
CA TYR A 28 -0.88 -2.01 6.01
C TYR A 28 -0.48 -0.65 5.41
N MET A 29 0.82 -0.35 5.32
CA MET A 29 1.33 0.82 4.61
C MET A 29 0.96 0.76 3.12
N LEU A 30 1.21 -0.37 2.46
CA LEU A 30 0.94 -0.56 1.03
C LEU A 30 -0.55 -0.43 0.72
N ARG A 31 -1.42 -1.14 1.46
CA ARG A 31 -2.88 -1.04 1.29
C ARG A 31 -3.37 0.40 1.51
N ARG A 32 -2.79 1.11 2.48
CA ARG A 32 -3.12 2.52 2.72
C ARG A 32 -2.66 3.41 1.56
N ALA A 33 -1.45 3.22 1.06
CA ALA A 33 -0.91 3.97 -0.07
C ALA A 33 -1.75 3.76 -1.33
N ILE A 34 -2.11 2.51 -1.66
CA ILE A 34 -2.98 2.17 -2.80
C ILE A 34 -4.35 2.85 -2.65
N THR A 35 -4.95 2.78 -1.47
CA THR A 35 -6.25 3.45 -1.19
C THR A 35 -6.16 4.96 -1.38
N LEU A 36 -5.01 5.55 -1.04
CA LEU A 36 -4.78 6.99 -1.11
C LEU A 36 -4.24 7.47 -2.46
N ARG A 37 -3.86 6.57 -3.39
CA ARG A 37 -3.22 6.87 -4.66
C ARG A 37 -3.88 8.05 -5.42
N PRO A 38 -5.20 8.09 -5.65
CA PRO A 38 -5.82 9.20 -6.39
C PRO A 38 -5.65 10.56 -5.71
N TYR A 39 -5.63 10.56 -4.37
CA TYR A 39 -5.46 11.76 -3.58
C TYR A 39 -3.99 12.21 -3.54
N ILE A 40 -3.05 11.27 -3.47
CA ILE A 40 -1.61 11.52 -3.54
C ILE A 40 -1.26 12.14 -4.90
N GLU A 41 -1.71 11.52 -6.00
CA GLU A 41 -1.50 12.03 -7.36
C GLU A 41 -2.08 13.44 -7.52
N GLN A 42 -3.31 13.67 -7.02
CA GLN A 42 -3.93 15.00 -7.05
C GLN A 42 -3.16 16.04 -6.22
N LEU A 43 -2.63 15.64 -5.06
CA LEU A 43 -1.83 16.50 -4.19
C LEU A 43 -0.52 16.91 -4.86
N ILE A 44 0.18 15.95 -5.46
CA ILE A 44 1.43 16.20 -6.21
C ILE A 44 1.17 17.18 -7.35
N LEU A 45 0.09 16.97 -8.11
CA LEU A 45 -0.31 17.85 -9.21
C LEU A 45 -0.60 19.28 -8.75
N LYS A 46 -1.41 19.44 -7.69
CA LYS A 46 -1.73 20.77 -7.13
C LYS A 46 -0.50 21.48 -6.60
N HIS A 47 0.36 20.75 -5.89
CA HIS A 47 1.62 21.29 -5.38
C HIS A 47 2.52 21.78 -6.53
N ARG A 48 2.58 21.03 -7.64
CA ARG A 48 3.31 21.43 -8.85
C ARG A 48 2.78 22.71 -9.47
N GLN A 49 1.46 22.79 -9.67
CA GLN A 49 0.81 23.99 -10.22
C GLN A 49 1.07 25.23 -9.36
N GLN A 50 0.96 25.09 -8.04
CA GLN A 50 1.20 26.19 -7.10
C GLN A 50 2.64 26.70 -7.20
N TRP A 51 3.62 25.80 -7.22
CA TRP A 51 5.03 26.18 -7.35
C TRP A 51 5.34 26.79 -8.71
N GLU A 52 4.79 26.27 -9.80
CA GLU A 52 4.94 26.87 -11.13
C GLU A 52 4.37 28.30 -11.15
N GLN A 53 3.20 28.52 -10.53
CA GLN A 53 2.60 29.84 -10.43
C GLN A 53 3.44 30.80 -9.58
N ASP A 54 3.95 30.36 -8.44
CA ASP A 54 4.80 31.16 -7.56
C ASP A 54 6.14 31.52 -8.21
N ASN A 55 6.73 30.62 -9.01
CA ASN A 55 7.99 30.89 -9.70
C ASN A 55 7.82 31.67 -11.01
N ARG A 56 6.68 31.56 -11.70
CA ARG A 56 6.38 32.37 -12.91
C ARG A 56 6.06 33.82 -12.58
N SER A 57 5.31 34.06 -11.50
CA SER A 57 4.76 35.39 -11.16
C SER A 57 5.73 36.32 -10.41
N LYS A 58 6.76 35.80 -9.72
CA LYS A 58 7.55 36.57 -8.74
C LYS A 58 9.02 36.83 -9.10
N ARG A 59 9.53 36.40 -10.27
CA ARG A 59 10.99 36.40 -10.53
C ARG A 59 11.42 36.93 -11.90
N SER A 60 12.37 37.88 -11.88
CA SER A 60 13.22 38.29 -13.01
C SER A 60 13.95 37.07 -13.59
N GLU A 61 14.24 37.09 -14.89
CA GLU A 61 14.75 35.99 -15.70
C GLU A 61 16.00 35.30 -15.11
N ASN A 62 16.84 36.06 -14.40
CA ASN A 62 18.04 35.54 -13.73
C ASN A 62 17.75 34.75 -12.44
N LEU A 63 16.68 35.08 -11.71
CA LEU A 63 16.31 34.40 -10.45
C LEU A 63 15.47 33.12 -10.69
N ARG A 64 14.91 32.98 -11.91
CA ARG A 64 14.21 31.77 -12.37
C ARG A 64 15.15 30.58 -12.52
N LYS A 65 16.41 30.82 -12.95
CA LYS A 65 17.43 29.78 -13.16
C LYS A 65 17.96 29.15 -11.85
N SER A 66 17.74 29.80 -10.70
CA SER A 66 18.22 29.33 -9.39
C SER A 66 17.14 28.64 -8.53
N ALA A 67 15.91 28.49 -9.04
CA ALA A 67 14.84 27.83 -8.30
C ALA A 67 15.08 26.31 -8.26
N LYS A 68 15.41 25.79 -7.08
CA LYS A 68 15.60 24.35 -6.88
C LYS A 68 14.26 23.63 -6.99
N VAL A 69 14.19 22.66 -7.90
CA VAL A 69 13.03 21.77 -8.06
C VAL A 69 12.90 20.90 -6.80
N PRO A 70 11.73 20.89 -6.14
CA PRO A 70 11.38 19.95 -5.09
C PRO A 70 11.63 18.49 -5.48
N ARG A 71 12.16 17.70 -4.53
CA ARG A 71 12.53 16.30 -4.76
C ARG A 71 11.36 15.42 -5.20
N ILE A 72 10.15 15.71 -4.71
CA ILE A 72 8.92 15.00 -5.03
C ILE A 72 8.48 15.11 -6.50
N TRP A 73 9.21 15.82 -7.36
CA TRP A 73 8.96 15.88 -8.80
C TRP A 73 10.12 15.37 -9.63
N LEU A 74 11.22 14.98 -8.99
CA LEU A 74 12.29 14.27 -9.70
C LEU A 74 11.73 12.93 -10.14
N GLU A 75 12.02 12.52 -11.37
CA GLU A 75 11.49 11.30 -11.98
C GLU A 75 11.80 10.06 -11.11
N GLU A 76 13.01 10.00 -10.55
CA GLU A 76 13.46 8.99 -9.58
C GLU A 76 12.60 8.86 -8.32
N ASN A 77 11.84 9.89 -7.96
CA ASN A 77 10.97 9.91 -6.77
C ASN A 77 9.48 9.78 -7.14
N GLN A 78 9.15 9.48 -8.40
CA GLN A 78 7.78 9.25 -8.85
C GLN A 78 7.54 7.77 -9.10
N LEU A 79 6.46 7.25 -8.52
CA LEU A 79 5.98 5.91 -8.82
C LEU A 79 5.25 5.93 -10.16
N THR A 80 5.78 5.18 -11.12
CA THR A 80 5.17 4.93 -12.42
C THR A 80 3.92 4.06 -12.28
N PHE A 81 3.16 3.94 -13.37
CA PHE A 81 2.03 3.01 -13.41
C PHE A 81 2.45 1.56 -13.11
N HIS A 82 3.63 1.15 -13.60
CA HIS A 82 4.20 -0.17 -13.34
C HIS A 82 4.57 -0.35 -11.88
N ASP A 83 5.19 0.65 -11.25
CA ASP A 83 5.52 0.58 -9.82
C ASP A 83 4.27 0.39 -8.96
N TRP A 84 3.19 1.12 -9.25
CA TRP A 84 1.92 0.92 -8.55
C TRP A 84 1.35 -0.48 -8.75
N ALA A 85 1.44 -1.04 -9.96
CA ALA A 85 1.01 -2.41 -10.23
C ALA A 85 1.84 -3.43 -9.41
N VAL A 86 3.15 -3.22 -9.32
CA VAL A 86 4.03 -4.05 -8.48
C VAL A 86 3.64 -3.95 -7.00
N LEU A 87 3.32 -2.75 -6.49
CA LEU A 87 2.87 -2.56 -5.11
C LEU A 87 1.52 -3.25 -4.85
N GLU A 88 0.61 -3.25 -5.82
CA GLU A 88 -0.68 -3.98 -5.74
C GLU A 88 -0.46 -5.50 -5.68
N HIS A 89 0.43 -6.04 -6.52
CA HIS A 89 0.80 -7.45 -6.48
C HIS A 89 1.46 -7.83 -5.15
N LEU A 90 2.39 -7.01 -4.66
CA LEU A 90 3.06 -7.24 -3.37
C LEU A 90 2.07 -7.18 -2.20
N ALA A 91 1.15 -6.21 -2.19
CA ALA A 91 0.11 -6.12 -1.16
C ALA A 91 -0.84 -7.33 -1.17
N THR A 92 -1.11 -7.89 -2.36
CA THR A 92 -1.92 -9.10 -2.50
C THR A 92 -1.16 -10.32 -1.98
N LEU A 93 0.11 -10.47 -2.36
CA LEU A 93 0.97 -11.56 -1.87
C LEU A 93 1.07 -11.57 -0.35
N LEU A 94 1.40 -10.41 0.24
CA LEU A 94 1.45 -10.24 1.70
C LEU A 94 0.09 -10.45 2.38
N GLY A 95 -1.01 -10.28 1.65
CA GLY A 95 -2.36 -10.61 2.12
C GLY A 95 -2.52 -12.11 2.42
N PHE A 96 -1.95 -12.98 1.60
CA PHE A 96 -1.98 -14.43 1.87
C PHE A 96 -1.19 -14.80 3.13
N TYR A 97 -0.06 -14.13 3.38
CA TYR A 97 0.67 -14.28 4.64
C TYR A 97 -0.16 -13.80 5.85
N GLU A 98 -0.87 -12.69 5.71
CA GLU A 98 -1.79 -12.20 6.75
C GLU A 98 -2.88 -13.22 7.08
N ASP A 99 -3.48 -13.84 6.06
CA ASP A 99 -4.52 -14.84 6.26
C ASP A 99 -3.98 -16.12 6.91
N ALA A 100 -2.80 -16.59 6.46
CA ALA A 100 -2.12 -17.73 7.05
C ALA A 100 -1.79 -17.48 8.53
N VAL A 101 -1.20 -16.33 8.85
CA VAL A 101 -0.84 -16.05 10.24
C VAL A 101 -2.06 -15.77 11.11
N LYS A 102 -3.09 -15.06 10.64
CA LYS A 102 -4.35 -14.94 11.41
C LYS A 102 -4.97 -16.30 11.73
N THR A 103 -4.78 -17.27 10.86
CA THR A 103 -5.25 -18.65 11.09
C THR A 103 -4.40 -19.36 12.14
N LEU A 104 -3.10 -19.09 12.17
CA LEU A 104 -2.15 -19.67 13.12
C LEU A 104 -2.04 -18.88 14.44
N GLU A 105 -2.53 -17.65 14.49
CA GLU A 105 -2.60 -16.80 15.68
C GLU A 105 -3.74 -17.30 16.59
N GLY A 106 -3.39 -18.21 17.50
CA GLY A 106 -4.33 -18.75 18.47
C GLY A 106 -3.70 -19.73 19.43
N ASP A 107 -4.50 -20.24 20.36
CA ASP A 107 -4.10 -21.18 21.40
C ASP A 107 -4.57 -22.62 21.12
N GLY A 108 -5.13 -22.88 19.93
CA GLY A 108 -5.71 -24.16 19.55
C GLY A 108 -7.01 -24.49 20.29
N GLN A 109 -7.56 -23.58 21.09
CA GLN A 109 -8.77 -23.84 21.86
C GLN A 109 -10.03 -23.54 21.05
N GLN A 110 -11.04 -24.39 21.23
CA GLN A 110 -12.34 -24.19 20.62
C GLN A 110 -13.13 -23.11 21.37
N HIS A 111 -13.41 -21.99 20.69
CA HIS A 111 -14.29 -20.95 21.24
C HIS A 111 -15.49 -20.73 20.30
N LYS A 112 -16.61 -20.26 20.87
CA LYS A 112 -17.72 -19.73 20.07
C LYS A 112 -17.32 -18.38 19.50
N ARG A 113 -17.23 -18.29 18.17
CA ARG A 113 -16.81 -17.07 17.45
C ARG A 113 -18.03 -16.24 17.02
N LYS A 114 -17.75 -15.04 16.47
CA LYS A 114 -18.79 -14.19 15.87
C LYS A 114 -19.54 -15.00 14.80
N GLY A 115 -20.87 -15.02 14.89
CA GLY A 115 -21.71 -15.84 14.01
C GLY A 115 -22.05 -17.23 14.56
N GLY A 116 -21.61 -17.58 15.77
CA GLY A 116 -22.01 -18.83 16.45
C GLY A 116 -21.25 -20.07 16.00
N TRP A 117 -20.31 -19.94 15.07
CA TRP A 117 -19.43 -21.03 14.64
C TRP A 117 -18.45 -21.41 15.75
N LEU A 118 -18.24 -22.72 15.93
CA LEU A 118 -17.27 -23.28 16.86
C LEU A 118 -16.00 -23.63 16.07
N GLY A 119 -14.88 -23.01 16.42
CA GLY A 119 -13.61 -23.27 15.76
C GLY A 119 -12.42 -22.92 16.64
N SER A 120 -11.31 -23.61 16.40
CA SER A 120 -10.00 -23.32 16.98
C SER A 120 -9.10 -22.69 15.91
N TYR A 121 -8.24 -21.76 16.36
CA TYR A 121 -7.18 -21.15 15.57
C TYR A 121 -5.85 -21.43 16.27
N GLY A 122 -4.75 -21.50 15.52
CA GLY A 122 -3.43 -21.81 16.07
C GLY A 122 -3.25 -23.28 16.41
N ASN A 123 -3.94 -24.18 15.71
CA ASN A 123 -3.68 -25.59 15.90
C ASN A 123 -2.34 -25.97 15.25
N ILE A 124 -1.48 -26.70 15.97
CA ILE A 124 -0.13 -27.02 15.49
C ILE A 124 -0.13 -27.81 14.17
N TRP A 125 -1.17 -28.61 13.91
CA TRP A 125 -1.30 -29.38 12.67
C TRP A 125 -1.69 -28.54 11.45
N GLU A 126 -2.18 -27.31 11.65
CA GLU A 126 -2.49 -26.37 10.56
C GLU A 126 -1.23 -25.67 10.04
N VAL A 127 -0.12 -25.72 10.78
CA VAL A 127 1.14 -25.09 10.37
C VAL A 127 1.63 -25.65 9.04
N ILE A 128 1.65 -26.98 8.88
CA ILE A 128 2.10 -27.62 7.63
C ILE A 128 1.21 -27.20 6.46
N GLN A 129 -0.12 -27.21 6.66
CA GLN A 129 -1.08 -26.79 5.64
C GLN A 129 -0.91 -25.30 5.28
N GLY A 130 -0.62 -24.45 6.27
CA GLY A 130 -0.32 -23.04 6.05
C GLY A 130 0.94 -22.84 5.21
N PHE A 131 1.99 -23.65 5.42
CA PHE A 131 3.19 -23.63 4.58
C PHE A 131 2.92 -24.12 3.16
N GLU A 132 2.18 -25.23 3.00
CA GLU A 132 1.80 -25.74 1.68
C GLU A 132 1.01 -24.70 0.88
N PHE A 133 0.02 -24.07 1.52
CA PHE A 133 -0.74 -22.97 0.94
C PHE A 133 0.15 -21.80 0.49
N LEU A 134 1.06 -21.34 1.36
CA LEU A 134 1.96 -20.23 1.02
C LEU A 134 2.93 -20.61 -0.11
N LEU A 135 3.43 -21.85 -0.14
CA LEU A 135 4.31 -22.33 -1.20
C LEU A 135 3.59 -22.37 -2.56
N GLU A 136 2.35 -22.84 -2.59
CA GLU A 136 1.53 -22.85 -3.81
C GLU A 136 1.35 -21.43 -4.35
N VAL A 137 0.95 -20.48 -3.49
CA VAL A 137 0.83 -19.07 -3.84
C VAL A 137 2.15 -18.49 -4.37
N LEU A 138 3.28 -18.80 -3.74
CA LEU A 138 4.58 -18.30 -4.17
C LEU A 138 5.00 -18.83 -5.55
N GLU A 139 4.73 -20.09 -5.84
CA GLU A 139 5.02 -20.65 -7.16
C GLU A 139 4.16 -20.01 -8.26
N GLU A 140 2.88 -19.72 -7.99
CA GLU A 140 2.02 -18.95 -8.90
C GLU A 140 2.58 -17.54 -9.14
N TYR A 141 2.96 -16.85 -8.06
CA TYR A 141 3.52 -15.50 -8.15
C TYR A 141 4.87 -15.45 -8.86
N LYS A 142 5.68 -16.49 -8.77
CA LYS A 142 6.92 -16.62 -9.52
C LYS A 142 6.68 -16.67 -11.02
N GLN A 143 5.64 -17.39 -11.47
CA GLN A 143 5.23 -17.39 -12.88
C GLN A 143 4.76 -16.01 -13.32
N LEU A 144 3.95 -15.34 -12.49
CA LEU A 144 3.48 -13.98 -12.78
C LEU A 144 4.66 -12.98 -12.85
N ALA A 145 5.61 -13.08 -11.93
CA ALA A 145 6.79 -12.24 -11.89
C ALA A 145 7.72 -12.43 -13.10
N SER A 146 7.80 -13.64 -13.66
CA SER A 146 8.58 -13.90 -14.86
C SER A 146 8.10 -13.12 -16.10
N GLY A 147 6.83 -12.69 -16.11
CA GLY A 147 6.26 -11.87 -17.16
C GLY A 147 6.35 -10.36 -16.91
N MET A 148 6.85 -9.93 -15.74
CA MET A 148 7.02 -8.51 -15.44
C MET A 148 8.37 -8.00 -15.97
N PRO A 149 8.45 -6.77 -16.47
CA PRO A 149 9.72 -6.19 -16.91
C PRO A 149 10.69 -6.06 -15.72
N ASP A 150 11.97 -6.30 -15.99
CA ASP A 150 13.02 -6.08 -15.00
C ASP A 150 13.08 -4.59 -14.59
N PRO A 151 13.44 -4.29 -13.33
CA PRO A 151 13.65 -2.92 -12.90
C PRO A 151 14.82 -2.30 -13.70
N GLU A 152 14.63 -1.06 -14.19
CA GLU A 152 15.65 -0.27 -14.90
C GLU A 152 16.88 0.07 -14.03
#